data_AF-A0A3N2M3A0-F1
#
_entry.id   AF-A0A3N2M3A0-F1
#
_cell.length_a   1.000
_cell.length_b   1.000
_cell.length_c   1.000
_cell.angle_alpha   90.00
_cell.angle_beta   90.00
_cell.angle_gamma   90.00
#
_symmetry.space_group_name_H-M   'P 1'
#
loop_
_entity.id
_entity.type
_entity.pdbx_description
1 polymer ?
#
loop_
_entity_poly.entity_id
_entity_poly.type
_entity_poly.pdbx_seq_one_letter_code
_entity_poly.pdbx_strand_id
1 'polypeptide(L)'
;MRRHAVEILLQRRTDIIRYTKHTACSDEVYMQTFLQDCGLRIVPDNLRYIDWSARQSSPKSLKLEDFDSIVASGKLLARKFDSTESASLIKMILEHISH
;
A
#
# COMPACT_ATOMS: atom_id res chain seq x y z
N MET A 1 4.98 -6.03 -7.29
CA MET A 1 5.17 -5.61 -8.69
C MET A 1 5.91 -6.71 -9.43
N ARG A 2 5.55 -7.01 -10.69
CA ARG A 2 6.26 -8.03 -11.49
C ARG A 2 7.58 -7.47 -12.03
N ARG A 3 8.59 -8.33 -12.22
CA ARG A 3 9.92 -7.97 -12.74
C ARG A 3 9.86 -7.11 -14.01
N HIS A 4 9.04 -7.49 -14.98
CA HIS A 4 8.94 -6.76 -16.25
C HIS A 4 8.52 -5.30 -16.09
N ALA A 5 7.59 -5.00 -15.17
CA ALA A 5 7.19 -3.62 -14.87
C ALA A 5 8.34 -2.81 -14.25
N VAL A 6 9.16 -3.44 -13.42
CA VAL A 6 10.36 -2.80 -12.84
C VAL A 6 11.38 -2.47 -13.94
N GLU A 7 11.59 -3.38 -14.89
CA GLU A 7 12.50 -3.16 -16.03
C GLU A 7 12.07 -1.96 -16.88
N ILE A 8 10.76 -1.80 -17.14
CA ILE A 8 10.20 -0.63 -17.83
C ILE A 8 10.50 0.67 -17.06
N LEU A 9 10.28 0.68 -15.73
CA LEU A 9 10.57 1.86 -14.90
C LEU A 9 12.07 2.22 -14.91
N LEU A 10 12.96 1.22 -14.86
CA LEU A 10 14.40 1.44 -14.91
C LEU A 10 14.86 2.03 -16.27
N GLN A 11 14.25 1.59 -17.37
CA GLN A 11 14.49 2.16 -18.70
C GLN A 11 14.04 3.64 -18.77
N ARG A 12 12.97 4.00 -18.08
CA ARG A 12 12.41 5.37 -18.04
C ARG A 12 12.95 6.24 -16.91
N ARG A 13 14.00 5.82 -16.19
CA ARG A 13 14.51 6.51 -14.98
C ARG A 13 14.75 8.01 -15.15
N THR A 14 15.31 8.41 -16.30
CA THR A 14 15.67 9.81 -16.56
C THR A 14 14.42 10.68 -16.70
N ASP A 15 13.40 10.18 -17.41
CA ASP A 15 12.12 10.87 -17.55
C ASP A 15 11.39 10.92 -16.20
N ILE A 16 11.34 9.80 -15.46
CA ILE A 16 10.73 9.75 -14.12
C ILE A 16 11.34 10.85 -13.25
N ILE A 17 12.67 10.90 -13.11
CA ILE A 17 13.35 11.91 -12.30
C ILE A 17 13.05 13.33 -12.81
N ARG A 18 13.09 13.55 -14.13
CA ARG A 18 12.80 14.88 -14.72
C ARG A 18 11.40 15.37 -14.32
N TYR A 19 10.40 14.49 -14.36
CA TYR A 19 9.01 14.86 -14.05
C TYR A 19 8.70 14.90 -12.56
N THR A 20 9.37 14.09 -11.73
CA THR A 20 9.00 13.96 -10.30
C THR A 20 9.85 14.75 -9.33
N LYS A 21 11.06 15.18 -9.73
CA LYS A 21 12.06 15.81 -8.83
C LYS A 21 11.52 17.01 -8.02
N HIS A 22 10.58 17.75 -8.59
CA HIS A 22 10.00 18.95 -7.97
C HIS A 22 8.50 18.79 -7.66
N THR A 23 8.04 17.55 -7.50
CA THR A 23 6.65 17.22 -7.19
C THR A 23 6.49 16.71 -5.75
N ALA A 24 5.34 16.99 -5.14
CA ALA A 24 4.98 16.41 -3.85
C ALA A 24 4.41 14.99 -4.04
N CYS A 25 4.66 14.09 -3.07
CA CYS A 25 4.13 12.72 -3.05
C CYS A 25 4.32 11.96 -4.37
N SER A 26 5.48 12.13 -5.01
CA SER A 26 5.74 11.55 -6.33
C SER A 26 5.59 10.02 -6.36
N ASP A 27 5.84 9.36 -5.24
CA ASP A 27 5.70 7.93 -5.03
C ASP A 27 4.25 7.42 -5.19
N GLU A 28 3.26 8.31 -5.01
CA GLU A 28 1.84 7.98 -5.16
C GLU A 28 1.37 7.96 -6.61
N VAL A 29 2.11 8.57 -7.55
CA VAL A 29 1.64 8.78 -8.92
C VAL A 29 2.57 8.24 -10.01
N TYR A 30 3.89 8.18 -9.78
CA TYR A 30 4.83 7.88 -10.87
C TYR A 30 4.64 6.48 -11.45
N MET A 31 4.36 5.47 -10.62
CA MET A 31 4.21 4.10 -11.12
C MET A 31 3.00 4.01 -12.05
N GLN A 32 1.88 4.60 -11.67
CA GLN A 32 0.65 4.60 -12.45
C GLN A 32 0.88 5.32 -13.78
N THR A 33 1.42 6.55 -13.73
CA THR A 33 1.69 7.37 -14.92
C THR A 33 2.61 6.68 -15.93
N PHE A 34 3.70 6.06 -15.47
CA PHE A 34 4.69 5.49 -16.38
C PHE A 34 4.37 4.06 -16.84
N LEU A 35 3.46 3.35 -16.16
CA LEU A 35 3.10 1.97 -16.51
C LEU A 35 1.76 1.85 -17.24
N GLN A 36 0.87 2.84 -17.16
CA GLN A 36 -0.50 2.78 -17.71
C GLN A 36 -0.54 2.39 -19.19
N ASP A 37 0.36 2.95 -20.00
CA ASP A 37 0.37 2.74 -21.46
C ASP A 37 1.42 1.72 -21.92
N CYS A 38 1.92 0.88 -21.01
CA CYS A 38 2.98 -0.10 -21.33
C CYS A 38 2.46 -1.51 -21.64
N GLY A 39 1.16 -1.67 -21.92
CA GLY A 39 0.55 -2.98 -22.23
C GLY A 39 0.49 -3.95 -21.04
N LEU A 40 0.65 -3.44 -19.81
CA LEU A 40 0.56 -4.22 -18.58
C LEU A 40 -0.88 -4.28 -18.08
N ARG A 41 -1.28 -5.42 -17.51
CA ARG A 41 -2.52 -5.50 -16.74
C ARG A 41 -2.35 -4.77 -15.42
N ILE A 42 -2.98 -3.60 -15.29
CA ILE A 42 -3.08 -2.85 -14.04
C ILE A 42 -4.34 -3.29 -13.30
N VAL A 43 -4.17 -3.72 -12.05
CA VAL A 43 -5.28 -4.08 -11.17
C VAL A 43 -5.46 -2.94 -10.16
N PRO A 44 -6.67 -2.38 -10.00
CA PRO A 44 -6.95 -1.29 -9.05
C PRO A 44 -7.05 -1.81 -7.61
N ASP A 45 -6.11 -2.66 -7.20
CA ASP A 45 -6.00 -3.21 -5.86
C ASP A 45 -4.53 -3.39 -5.52
N ASN A 46 -4.06 -2.70 -4.48
CA ASN A 46 -2.68 -2.78 -4.02
C ASN A 46 -2.47 -3.89 -2.97
N LEU A 47 -3.52 -4.66 -2.65
CA LEU A 47 -3.54 -5.76 -1.67
C LEU A 47 -3.23 -5.32 -0.23
N ARG A 48 -3.44 -4.04 0.10
CA ARG A 48 -3.25 -3.49 1.45
C ARG A 48 -4.59 -3.05 2.03
N TYR A 49 -4.85 -3.44 3.27
CA TYR A 49 -5.89 -2.84 4.10
C TYR A 49 -5.35 -1.53 4.69
N ILE A 50 -6.05 -0.43 4.41
CA ILE A 50 -5.70 0.90 4.91
C ILE A 50 -6.98 1.62 5.31
N ASP A 51 -7.07 2.03 6.57
CA ASP A 51 -8.27 2.68 7.09
C ASP A 51 -8.14 4.21 7.10
N TRP A 52 -8.95 4.86 6.26
CA TRP A 52 -9.05 6.31 6.13
C TRP A 52 -10.32 6.91 6.77
N SER A 53 -11.07 6.13 7.54
CA SER A 53 -12.32 6.57 8.20
C SER A 53 -12.15 7.79 9.12
N ALA A 54 -10.95 8.01 9.66
CA ALA A 54 -10.63 9.17 10.47
C ALA A 54 -10.53 10.50 9.68
N ARG A 55 -10.49 10.45 8.33
CA ARG A 55 -10.46 11.61 7.42
C ARG A 55 -9.34 12.62 7.71
N GLN A 56 -8.17 12.13 8.09
CA GLN A 56 -6.97 12.94 8.33
C GLN A 56 -6.01 12.86 7.14
N SER A 57 -4.88 13.59 7.23
CA SER A 57 -3.79 13.52 6.25
C SER A 57 -3.05 12.18 6.24
N SER A 58 -3.31 11.31 7.22
CA SER A 58 -2.76 9.96 7.30
C SER A 58 -3.83 8.98 7.77
N PRO A 59 -3.72 7.69 7.41
CA PRO A 59 -4.69 6.69 7.85
C PRO A 59 -4.60 6.48 9.36
N LYS A 60 -5.69 6.02 9.97
CA LYS A 60 -5.69 5.76 11.41
C LYS A 60 -4.73 4.62 11.79
N SER A 61 -4.27 4.63 13.04
CA SER A 61 -3.69 3.45 13.66
C SER A 61 -4.80 2.42 13.91
N LEU A 62 -4.57 1.18 13.47
CA LEU A 62 -5.50 0.07 13.60
C LEU A 62 -5.51 -0.42 15.04
N LYS A 63 -6.71 -0.74 15.56
CA LYS A 63 -6.93 -1.17 16.94
C LYS A 63 -7.61 -2.53 16.95
N LEU A 64 -7.76 -3.12 18.13
CA LEU A 64 -8.33 -4.46 18.29
C LEU A 64 -9.70 -4.61 17.60
N GLU A 65 -10.53 -3.56 17.64
CA GLU A 65 -11.83 -3.48 16.97
C GLU A 65 -11.79 -3.61 15.43
N ASP A 66 -10.62 -3.40 14.81
CA ASP A 66 -10.44 -3.51 13.36
C ASP A 66 -10.14 -4.95 12.89
N PHE A 67 -9.99 -5.91 13.81
CA PHE A 67 -9.59 -7.28 13.49
C PHE A 67 -10.48 -7.94 12.42
N ASP A 68 -11.79 -7.93 12.64
CA ASP A 68 -12.75 -8.57 11.72
C ASP A 68 -12.70 -7.93 10.33
N SER A 69 -12.61 -6.60 10.27
CA SER A 69 -12.47 -5.85 9.02
C SER A 69 -11.19 -6.21 8.27
N ILE A 70 -10.07 -6.39 8.99
CA ILE A 70 -8.79 -6.81 8.41
C ILE A 70 -8.91 -8.22 7.83
N VAL A 71 -9.43 -9.18 8.59
CA VAL A 71 -9.56 -10.58 8.15
C VAL A 71 -10.53 -10.69 6.96
N ALA A 72 -11.69 -10.04 7.04
CA ALA A 72 -12.69 -10.05 5.97
C ALA A 72 -12.21 -9.37 4.68
N SER A 73 -11.22 -8.47 4.76
CA SER A 73 -10.74 -7.71 3.60
C SER A 73 -10.02 -8.57 2.54
N GLY A 74 -9.52 -9.75 2.92
CA GLY A 74 -8.72 -10.62 2.04
C GLY A 74 -7.40 -9.97 1.56
N LYS A 75 -6.95 -8.89 2.20
CA LYS A 75 -5.72 -8.17 1.84
C LYS A 75 -4.50 -8.90 2.41
N LEU A 76 -3.38 -8.81 1.70
CA LEU A 76 -2.14 -9.49 2.12
C LEU A 76 -1.40 -8.74 3.23
N LEU A 77 -1.60 -7.42 3.32
CA LEU A 77 -0.93 -6.54 4.27
C LEU A 77 -1.94 -5.55 4.85
N ALA A 78 -1.66 -5.00 6.03
CA ALA A 78 -2.44 -3.94 6.65
C ALA A 78 -1.52 -2.80 7.16
N ARG A 79 -2.06 -1.58 7.27
CA ARG A 79 -1.42 -0.43 7.93
C ARG A 79 -2.48 0.59 8.40
N LYS A 80 -2.22 1.43 9.41
CA LYS A 80 -0.97 1.58 10.18
C LYS A 80 -1.07 0.86 11.52
N PHE A 81 0.04 0.25 11.96
CA PHE A 81 0.16 -0.30 13.30
C PHE A 81 0.98 0.65 14.16
N ASP A 82 0.50 0.89 15.37
CA ASP A 82 1.24 1.55 16.45
C ASP A 82 1.78 0.48 17.41
N SER A 83 3.00 0.64 17.91
CA SER A 83 3.64 -0.35 18.78
C SER A 83 2.93 -0.57 20.11
N THR A 84 2.20 0.44 20.58
CA THR A 84 1.47 0.40 21.85
C THR A 84 -0.01 0.20 21.62
N GLU A 85 -0.64 1.03 20.78
CA GLU A 85 -2.10 0.97 20.58
C GLU A 85 -2.54 -0.28 19.79
N SER A 86 -1.69 -0.81 18.91
CA SER A 86 -2.01 -1.98 18.10
C SER A 86 -1.49 -3.30 18.67
N ALA A 87 -0.86 -3.31 19.86
CA ALA A 87 -0.20 -4.50 20.40
C ALA A 87 -1.14 -5.71 20.51
N SER A 88 -2.35 -5.51 21.06
CA SER A 88 -3.36 -6.57 21.18
C SER A 88 -3.85 -7.06 19.81
N LEU A 89 -4.04 -6.14 18.86
CA LEU A 89 -4.43 -6.48 17.49
C LEU A 89 -3.35 -7.34 16.81
N ILE A 90 -2.08 -6.94 16.92
CA ILE A 90 -0.95 -7.67 16.32
C ILE A 90 -0.90 -9.10 16.87
N LYS A 91 -1.04 -9.26 18.20
CA LYS A 91 -1.08 -10.58 18.83
C LYS A 91 -2.23 -11.44 18.26
N MET A 92 -3.42 -10.87 18.16
CA MET A 92 -4.60 -11.58 17.62
C MET A 92 -4.43 -11.97 16.15
N ILE A 93 -3.85 -11.10 15.32
CA ILE A 93 -3.53 -11.42 13.92
C ILE A 93 -2.52 -12.56 13.84
N LEU A 94 -1.45 -12.52 14.65
CA LEU A 94 -0.42 -13.56 14.67
C LEU A 94 -0.99 -14.93 15.07
N GLU A 95 -1.87 -14.97 16.05
CA GLU A 95 -2.59 -16.18 16.45
C GLU A 95 -3.47 -16.71 15.30
N HIS A 96 -4.21 -15.83 14.62
CA HIS A 96 -5.09 -16.21 13.51
C HIS A 96 -4.35 -16.80 12.31
N ILE A 97 -3.19 -16.25 11.93
CA ILE A 97 -2.41 -16.73 10.76
C ILE A 97 -1.51 -17.94 11.06
N SER A 98 -1.33 -18.30 12.34
CA SER A 98 -0.51 -19.46 12.73
C SER A 98 -1.28 -20.79 12.70
N HIS A 99 -2.59 -20.73 12.43
CA HIS A 99 -3.49 -21.88 12.24
C HIS A 99 -3.76 -22.14 10.76
#